data_AF-A0A834HR75-F1
#
_entry.id   AF-A0A834HR75-F1
#
_cell.length_a   1.000
_cell.length_b   1.000
_cell.length_c   1.000
_cell.angle_alpha   90.00
_cell.angle_beta   90.00
_cell.angle_gamma   90.00
#
_symmetry.space_group_name_H-M   'P 1'
#
loop_
_entity.id
_entity.type
_entity.pdbx_description
1 polymer ?
#
loop_
_entity_poly.entity_id
_entity_poly.type
_entity_poly.pdbx_seq_one_letter_code
_entity_poly.pdbx_strand_id
1 'polypeptide(L)'
;MSLSKAILLVVLVVASVVNAKVYTKCEFAQEMKKHGVTSHADLGTWTCIASHESAFNTKAVNSVSGDYGILQINHYYWCSTTSTP
;
A
#
# COMPACT_ATOMS: atom_id res chain seq x y z
N MET A 1 19.23 -31.47 2.00
CA MET A 1 19.29 -30.00 2.07
C MET A 1 19.60 -29.61 3.51
N SER A 2 20.68 -28.86 3.79
CA SER A 2 21.06 -28.49 5.17
C SER A 2 19.97 -27.61 5.81
N LEU A 3 19.72 -27.74 7.11
CA LEU A 3 18.74 -26.96 7.88
C LEU A 3 18.92 -25.45 7.65
N SER A 4 20.17 -24.97 7.60
CA SER A 4 20.49 -23.56 7.32
C SER A 4 20.04 -23.12 5.93
N LYS A 5 20.12 -24.01 4.92
CA LYS A 5 19.64 -23.73 3.56
C LYS A 5 18.11 -23.69 3.51
N ALA A 6 17.44 -24.55 4.28
CA ALA A 6 15.98 -24.54 4.39
C ALA A 6 15.47 -23.25 5.06
N ILE A 7 16.11 -22.81 6.16
CA ILE A 7 15.77 -21.55 6.84
C ILE A 7 15.96 -20.36 5.92
N LEU A 8 17.10 -20.30 5.21
CA LEU A 8 17.36 -19.21 4.25
C LEU A 8 16.31 -19.17 3.13
N LEU A 9 15.93 -20.32 2.58
CA LEU A 9 14.87 -20.44 1.59
C LEU A 9 13.53 -19.91 2.12
N VAL A 10 13.15 -20.27 3.35
CA VAL A 10 11.92 -19.79 3.98
C VAL A 10 11.96 -18.28 4.17
N VAL A 11 13.06 -17.71 4.66
CA VAL A 11 13.20 -16.26 4.86
C VAL A 11 13.08 -15.51 3.53
N LEU A 12 13.72 -16.00 2.46
CA LEU A 12 13.64 -15.38 1.13
C LEU A 12 12.22 -15.44 0.56
N VAL A 13 11.53 -16.57 0.73
CA VAL A 13 10.13 -16.71 0.31
C VAL A 13 9.24 -15.75 1.10
N VAL A 14 9.37 -15.67 2.42
CA VAL A 14 8.56 -14.77 3.26
C VAL A 14 8.86 -13.29 2.97
N ALA A 15 10.12 -12.92 2.71
CA ALA A 15 10.49 -11.56 2.35
C ALA A 15 9.84 -11.11 1.03
N SER A 16 9.63 -12.03 0.08
CA SER A 16 8.98 -11.72 -1.20
C SER A 16 7.49 -11.37 -1.07
N VAL A 17 6.86 -11.73 0.05
CA VAL A 17 5.42 -11.50 0.29
C VAL A 17 5.14 -10.14 0.93
N VAL A 18 6.15 -9.47 1.52
CA VAL A 18 5.98 -8.20 2.23
C VAL A 18 6.35 -7.03 1.32
N ASN A 19 5.37 -6.46 0.63
CA ASN A 19 5.60 -5.36 -0.31
C ASN A 19 5.39 -3.99 0.36
N ALA A 20 6.36 -3.56 1.16
CA ALA A 20 6.47 -2.17 1.57
C ALA A 20 6.94 -1.35 0.36
N LYS A 21 6.10 -0.46 -0.20
CA LYS A 21 6.46 0.29 -1.41
C LYS A 21 6.14 1.76 -1.24
N VAL A 22 7.10 2.61 -1.62
CA VAL A 22 6.84 4.02 -1.93
C VAL A 22 6.79 4.12 -3.45
N TYR A 23 5.64 4.47 -3.99
CA TYR A 23 5.50 4.64 -5.44
C TYR A 23 6.08 5.98 -5.89
N THR A 24 6.59 6.04 -7.11
CA THR A 24 6.68 7.32 -7.82
C THR A 24 5.30 7.75 -8.33
N LYS A 25 5.14 9.05 -8.64
CA LYS A 25 3.89 9.61 -9.18
C LYS A 25 3.33 8.82 -10.37
N CYS A 26 4.17 8.52 -11.36
CA CYS A 26 3.75 7.84 -12.58
C CYS A 26 3.48 6.34 -12.34
N GLU A 27 4.26 5.66 -11.49
CA GLU A 27 3.97 4.27 -11.15
C GLU A 27 2.62 4.14 -10.44
N PHE A 28 2.30 5.04 -9.51
CA PHE A 28 1.00 5.04 -8.84
C PHE A 28 -0.14 5.26 -9.83
N ALA A 29 -0.03 6.24 -10.73
CA ALA A 29 -1.03 6.48 -11.77
C ALA A 29 -1.20 5.26 -12.71
N GLN A 30 -0.11 4.59 -13.07
CA GLN A 30 -0.17 3.34 -13.84
C GLN A 30 -0.87 2.22 -13.07
N GLU A 31 -0.61 2.11 -11.77
CA GLU A 31 -1.26 1.11 -10.92
C GLU A 31 -2.77 1.38 -10.80
N MET A 32 -3.18 2.63 -10.55
CA MET A 32 -4.60 3.02 -10.53
C MET A 32 -5.30 2.71 -11.86
N LYS A 33 -4.61 2.91 -12.99
CA LYS A 33 -5.14 2.56 -14.31
C LYS A 33 -5.36 1.05 -14.46
N LYS A 34 -4.45 0.21 -13.95
CA LYS A 34 -4.63 -1.26 -13.95
C LYS A 34 -5.82 -1.68 -13.08
N HIS A 35 -6.10 -0.94 -12.00
CA HIS A 35 -7.24 -1.18 -11.11
C HIS A 35 -8.55 -0.51 -11.56
N GLY A 36 -8.63 -0.07 -12.82
CA GLY A 36 -9.89 0.36 -13.44
C GLY A 36 -10.16 1.87 -13.43
N VAL A 37 -9.24 2.70 -12.92
CA VAL A 37 -9.34 4.17 -13.06
C VAL A 37 -8.90 4.58 -14.46
N THR A 38 -9.85 4.67 -15.39
CA THR A 38 -9.56 4.86 -16.82
C THR A 38 -9.62 6.31 -17.30
N SER A 39 -10.38 7.16 -16.61
CA SER A 39 -10.44 8.60 -16.90
C SER A 39 -9.11 9.29 -16.56
N HIS A 40 -8.62 10.12 -17.47
CA HIS A 40 -7.41 10.91 -17.24
C HIS A 40 -7.56 11.89 -16.06
N ALA A 41 -8.76 12.47 -15.91
CA ALA A 41 -9.07 13.35 -14.80
C ALA A 41 -9.03 12.59 -13.46
N ASP A 42 -9.64 11.41 -13.40
CA ASP A 42 -9.66 10.61 -12.17
C ASP A 42 -8.27 10.11 -11.80
N LEU A 43 -7.45 9.71 -12.78
CA LEU A 43 -6.05 9.38 -12.55
C LEU A 43 -5.29 10.56 -11.93
N GLY A 44 -5.53 11.77 -12.44
CA GLY A 44 -4.98 13.01 -11.87
C GLY A 44 -5.43 13.22 -10.43
N THR A 45 -6.73 13.08 -10.17
CA THR A 45 -7.34 13.23 -8.83
C THR A 45 -6.75 12.24 -7.84
N TRP A 46 -6.76 10.94 -8.14
CA TRP A 46 -6.22 9.92 -7.25
C TRP A 46 -4.73 10.10 -7.01
N THR A 47 -3.96 10.48 -8.03
CA THR A 47 -2.54 10.76 -7.89
C THR A 47 -2.29 11.96 -6.99
N CYS A 48 -3.11 13.00 -7.09
CA CYS A 48 -3.06 14.18 -6.21
C CYS A 48 -3.34 13.78 -4.75
N ILE A 49 -4.41 13.02 -4.52
CA ILE A 49 -4.79 12.50 -3.20
C ILE A 49 -3.63 11.72 -2.59
N ALA A 50 -3.10 10.70 -3.27
CA ALA A 50 -2.00 9.88 -2.75
C ALA A 50 -0.72 10.70 -2.47
N SER A 51 -0.46 11.75 -3.25
CA SER A 51 0.68 12.64 -3.02
C SER A 51 0.55 13.42 -1.71
N HIS A 52 -0.64 13.94 -1.41
CA HIS A 52 -0.87 14.79 -0.23
C HIS A 52 -1.16 13.98 1.04
N GLU A 53 -1.78 12.82 0.90
CA GLU A 53 -2.14 11.97 2.04
C GLU A 53 -0.93 11.20 2.60
N SER A 54 -0.07 10.66 1.73
CA SER A 54 0.95 9.69 2.15
C SER A 54 2.31 9.87 1.51
N ALA A 55 2.48 10.86 0.63
CA ALA A 55 3.63 10.94 -0.27
C ALA A 55 3.89 9.61 -1.01
N PHE A 56 2.81 8.96 -1.45
CA PHE A 56 2.81 7.66 -2.13
C PHE A 56 3.34 6.45 -1.32
N ASN A 57 3.47 6.58 0.00
CA ASN A 57 3.95 5.50 0.87
C ASN A 57 2.82 4.53 1.26
N THR A 58 2.90 3.26 0.83
CA THR A 58 1.90 2.24 1.18
C THR A 58 1.85 1.88 2.66
N LYS A 59 2.87 2.25 3.44
CA LYS A 59 2.95 2.04 4.89
C LYS A 59 2.75 3.32 5.70
N ALA A 60 2.23 4.40 5.11
CA ALA A 60 1.93 5.61 5.86
C ALA A 60 0.90 5.30 6.98
N VAL A 61 1.18 5.81 8.18
CA VAL A 61 0.30 5.68 9.35
C VAL A 61 0.23 7.03 10.03
N ASN A 62 -0.97 7.56 10.17
CA ASN A 62 -1.25 8.69 11.04
C ASN A 62 -1.93 8.17 12.31
N SER A 63 -1.15 8.00 13.38
CA SER A 63 -1.65 7.46 14.65
C SER A 63 -2.54 8.42 15.43
N VAL A 64 -2.54 9.72 15.07
CA VAL A 64 -3.36 10.73 15.76
C VAL A 64 -4.80 10.67 15.26
N SER A 65 -5.01 10.63 13.95
CA SER A 65 -6.34 10.49 13.34
C SER A 65 -6.77 9.04 13.13
N GLY A 66 -5.81 8.11 13.10
CA GLY A 66 -6.06 6.69 12.86
C GLY A 66 -6.25 6.36 11.38
N ASP A 67 -5.44 6.98 10.51
CA ASP A 67 -5.47 6.77 9.06
C ASP A 67 -4.32 5.90 8.57
N TYR A 68 -4.59 5.05 7.58
CA TYR A 68 -3.68 4.01 7.14
C TYR A 68 -3.49 3.96 5.62
N GLY A 69 -2.25 3.67 5.23
CA GLY A 69 -1.86 3.35 3.88
C GLY A 69 -1.80 4.55 2.94
N ILE A 70 -1.68 4.24 1.65
CA ILE A 70 -1.38 5.22 0.60
C ILE A 70 -2.50 6.27 0.38
N LEU A 71 -3.74 5.93 0.76
CA LEU A 71 -4.92 6.80 0.67
C LEU A 71 -5.40 7.29 2.04
N GLN A 72 -4.64 7.04 3.12
CA GLN A 72 -4.99 7.44 4.49
C GLN A 72 -6.45 7.09 4.86
N ILE A 73 -6.80 5.81 4.70
CA ILE A 73 -8.15 5.30 5.02
C ILE A 73 -8.31 5.18 6.54
N ASN A 74 -9.36 5.78 7.08
CA ASN A 74 -9.61 5.86 8.52
C ASN A 74 -10.21 4.57 9.12
N HIS A 75 -9.64 4.09 10.24
CA HIS A 75 -10.10 2.86 10.91
C HIS A 75 -11.40 2.99 11.71
N TYR A 76 -11.88 4.19 12.02
CA TYR A 76 -13.18 4.32 12.68
C TYR A 76 -14.35 3.98 11.76
N TYR A 77 -14.16 4.13 10.45
CA TYR A 77 -15.26 4.05 9.47
C TYR A 77 -15.05 2.97 8.40
N TRP A 78 -13.81 2.74 7.97
CA TRP A 78 -13.55 2.05 6.71
C TRP A 78 -12.73 0.76 6.86
N CYS A 79 -12.01 0.56 7.96
CA CYS A 79 -11.24 -0.66 8.18
C CYS A 79 -11.32 -1.13 9.64
N SER A 80 -11.40 -2.44 9.84
CA SER A 80 -11.35 -3.06 11.16
C SER A 80 -9.90 -3.32 11.56
N THR A 81 -9.58 -3.07 12.83
CA THR A 81 -8.31 -3.50 13.45
C THR A 81 -8.34 -4.97 13.87
N THR A 82 -9.51 -5.62 13.75
CA THR A 82 -9.70 -7.02 14.06
C THR A 82 -9.98 -7.82 12.79
N SER A 83 -9.81 -9.14 12.87
CA SER A 83 -10.15 -10.09 11.80
C SER A 83 -11.65 -10.36 11.68
N THR A 84 -12.49 -9.69 12.46
CA THR A 84 -13.95 -9.75 12.36
C THR A 84 -14.43 -8.53 11.57
N PRO A 85 -15.21 -8.74 10.48
CA PRO A 85 -15.80 -7.66 9.70
C PRO A 85 -16.59 -6.67 10.55
#